data_AF-A0A2Z5R0J7-F1
#
_entry.id   AF-A0A2Z5R0J7-F1
#
_cell.length_a   1.000
_cell.length_b   1.000
_cell.length_c   1.000
_cell.angle_alpha   90.00
_cell.angle_beta   90.00
_cell.angle_gamma   90.00
#
_symmetry.space_group_name_H-M   'P 1'
#
loop_
_entity.id
_entity.type
_entity.pdbx_description
1 polymer ?
#
loop_
_entity_poly.entity_id
_entity_poly.type
_entity_poly.pdbx_seq_one_letter_code
_entity_poly.pdbx_strand_id
1 'polypeptide(L)'
;MLTVILFVAVVFVVLGSLLNEWLSQKGWVPENSIFSQQWEYLDLPRFFQILLTAGMFIWIVIVWRTLSSRLKTGKKTSMPWLFLFSGLAIPMFYAVGMLAGQRTHFSVAEFWRFWVVHLWVEDFLELFTTVMVAYIFVLLGVVRERIAISIIMMDAVLYSAGGVVGTMHHTYFAGTPSEQMAFGAFFSAAEVIPLTFLTVEAWGFMQLGARQYSNRTKPFPHRWAVMFLIAVGFWNFLGAGVFGFLINLPIVSYFEIGTALTANHAHGSMMGVYGMLALAFAVFALRYLIPENKWPEKGVKFSFWALNIGLIWMVFISLLPLGVAQLYHSVGQGYYEARSLAYIQSDANLIMDWLRMPGDVIFLAGILPLIKLAWLGITSYFAPKNKETVLELPEPPLYEMVDDARIAEFAGAKAADELPEQTSPYRSDRRG
;
A
#
# COMPACT_ATOMS: atom_id res chain seq x y z
N MET A 1 3.49 23.80 15.44
CA MET A 1 2.21 24.47 15.16
C MET A 1 1.47 23.83 13.98
N LEU A 2 1.99 23.84 12.75
CA LEU A 2 1.30 23.26 11.58
C LEU A 2 0.94 21.77 11.76
N THR A 3 1.83 20.95 12.33
CA THR A 3 1.54 19.54 12.63
C THR A 3 0.36 19.34 13.59
N VAL A 4 0.20 20.23 14.58
CA VAL A 4 -0.93 20.19 15.53
C VAL A 4 -2.21 20.62 14.85
N ILE A 5 -2.16 21.65 13.99
CA ILE A 5 -3.30 22.08 13.18
C ILE A 5 -3.77 20.93 12.28
N LEU A 6 -2.84 20.25 11.60
CA LEU A 6 -3.13 19.09 10.78
C LEU A 6 -3.77 17.96 11.59
N PHE A 7 -3.21 17.64 12.77
CA PHE A 7 -3.77 16.62 13.66
C PHE A 7 -5.23 16.93 14.05
N VAL A 8 -5.51 18.15 14.49
CA VAL A 8 -6.88 18.58 14.86
C VAL A 8 -7.80 18.55 13.65
N ALA A 9 -7.33 18.99 12.48
CA ALA A 9 -8.11 18.96 11.24
C ALA A 9 -8.51 17.52 10.85
N VAL A 10 -7.58 16.56 10.91
CA VAL A 10 -7.88 15.15 10.62
C VAL A 10 -8.90 14.59 11.60
N VAL A 11 -8.74 14.83 12.90
CA VAL A 11 -9.71 14.35 13.92
C VAL A 11 -11.10 14.94 13.68
N PHE A 12 -11.19 16.24 13.38
CA PHE A 12 -12.45 16.90 13.07
C PHE A 12 -13.10 16.32 11.81
N VAL A 13 -12.32 16.10 10.74
CA VAL A 13 -12.84 15.52 9.49
C VAL A 13 -13.38 14.11 9.74
N VAL A 14 -12.61 13.24 10.39
CA VAL A 14 -13.01 11.84 10.62
C VAL A 14 -14.24 11.74 11.51
N LEU A 15 -14.24 12.38 12.68
CA LEU A 15 -15.37 12.28 13.61
C LEU A 15 -16.60 13.03 13.09
N GLY A 16 -16.37 14.20 12.47
CA GLY A 16 -17.44 15.01 11.90
C GLY A 16 -18.12 14.34 10.72
N SER A 17 -17.37 13.70 9.83
CA SER A 17 -17.95 13.02 8.68
C SER A 17 -18.71 11.76 9.07
N LEU A 18 -18.16 10.92 9.96
CA LEU A 18 -18.84 9.72 10.44
C LEU A 18 -20.17 10.06 11.12
N LEU A 19 -20.17 11.11 11.94
CA LEU A 19 -21.42 11.60 12.55
C LEU A 19 -22.40 12.09 11.48
N ASN A 20 -21.92 12.85 10.51
CA ASN A 20 -22.77 13.37 9.45
C ASN A 20 -23.34 12.26 8.54
N GLU A 21 -22.54 11.25 8.18
CA GLU A 21 -22.97 10.08 7.43
C GLU A 21 -24.06 9.31 8.18
N TRP A 22 -23.91 9.13 9.50
CA TRP A 22 -24.95 8.53 10.34
C TRP A 22 -26.24 9.36 10.33
N LEU A 23 -26.16 10.69 10.45
CA LEU A 23 -27.33 11.58 10.38
C LEU A 23 -27.99 11.56 8.98
N SER A 24 -27.18 11.47 7.92
CA SER A 24 -27.63 11.35 6.54
C SER A 24 -28.42 10.05 6.31
N GLN A 25 -27.93 8.91 6.83
CA GLN A 25 -28.64 7.64 6.78
C GLN A 25 -29.97 7.65 7.54
N LYS A 26 -30.11 8.51 8.57
CA LYS A 26 -31.38 8.74 9.27
C LYS A 26 -32.34 9.70 8.56
N GLY A 27 -31.93 10.27 7.43
CA GLY A 27 -32.71 11.25 6.67
C GLY A 27 -32.74 12.64 7.32
N TRP A 28 -31.82 12.94 8.25
CA TRP A 28 -31.77 14.25 8.94
C TRP A 28 -30.93 15.28 8.20
N VAL A 29 -30.15 14.85 7.20
CA VAL A 29 -29.40 15.73 6.32
C VAL A 29 -30.17 15.88 5.01
N PRO A 30 -30.47 17.11 4.56
CA PRO A 30 -31.14 17.32 3.28
C PRO A 30 -30.34 16.72 2.12
N GLU A 31 -31.03 15.99 1.25
CA GLU A 31 -30.48 15.53 -0.03
C GLU A 31 -29.98 16.72 -0.86
N ASN A 32 -28.98 16.51 -1.71
CA ASN A 32 -28.38 17.57 -2.54
C ASN A 32 -27.69 18.70 -1.77
N SER A 33 -27.50 18.55 -0.46
CA SER A 33 -26.71 19.49 0.33
C SER A 33 -25.21 19.16 0.26
N ILE A 34 -24.35 20.12 0.61
CA ILE A 34 -22.89 19.89 0.74
C ILE A 34 -22.53 18.88 1.85
N PHE A 35 -23.51 18.51 2.66
CA PHE A 35 -23.43 17.54 3.75
C PHE A 35 -24.00 16.18 3.34
N SER A 36 -24.48 16.01 2.11
CA SER A 36 -24.96 14.73 1.60
C SER A 36 -24.04 14.22 0.51
N GLN A 37 -23.65 12.94 0.61
CA GLN A 37 -22.92 12.18 -0.41
C GLN A 37 -23.13 10.69 -0.12
N GLN A 38 -23.33 9.87 -1.16
CA GLN A 38 -23.73 8.46 -1.02
C GLN A 38 -23.06 7.56 -2.07
N TRP A 39 -21.88 7.96 -2.54
CA TRP A 39 -21.08 7.17 -3.47
C TRP A 39 -20.12 6.31 -2.69
N GLU A 40 -20.13 4.99 -2.90
CA GLU A 40 -19.19 4.07 -2.25
C GLU A 40 -17.73 4.55 -2.43
N TYR A 41 -16.97 4.58 -1.31
CA TYR A 41 -15.61 5.09 -1.16
C TYR A 41 -15.46 6.62 -1.26
N LEU A 42 -16.51 7.32 -1.68
CA LEU A 42 -16.63 8.78 -1.64
C LEU A 42 -17.83 9.21 -0.78
N ASP A 43 -18.22 8.39 0.20
CA ASP A 43 -19.35 8.62 1.11
C ASP A 43 -19.16 9.89 1.97
N LEU A 44 -17.90 10.32 2.11
CA LEU A 44 -17.51 11.56 2.73
C LEU A 44 -18.25 12.76 2.08
N PRO A 45 -19.03 13.55 2.83
CA PRO A 45 -19.73 14.70 2.27
C PRO A 45 -18.80 15.76 1.66
N ARG A 46 -19.28 16.51 0.67
CA ARG A 46 -18.50 17.55 -0.05
C ARG A 46 -17.78 18.51 0.90
N PHE A 47 -18.44 18.94 1.97
CA PHE A 47 -17.83 19.79 3.00
C PHE A 47 -16.57 19.16 3.60
N PHE A 48 -16.64 17.89 4.01
CA PHE A 48 -15.52 17.17 4.61
C PHE A 48 -14.46 16.77 3.57
N GLN A 49 -14.84 16.50 2.32
CA GLN A 49 -13.88 16.29 1.22
C GLN A 49 -12.99 17.53 0.98
N ILE A 50 -13.58 18.73 1.03
CA ILE A 50 -12.82 19.99 0.91
C ILE A 50 -11.84 20.14 2.07
N LEU A 51 -12.29 19.87 3.30
CA LEU A 51 -11.44 19.95 4.49
C LEU A 51 -10.31 18.91 4.47
N LEU A 52 -10.58 17.68 4.04
CA LEU A 52 -9.58 16.64 3.87
C LEU A 52 -8.53 17.04 2.84
N THR A 53 -8.98 17.54 1.69
CA THR A 53 -8.10 18.07 0.63
C THR A 53 -7.21 19.20 1.16
N ALA A 54 -7.79 20.17 1.87
CA ALA A 54 -7.05 21.27 2.48
C ALA A 54 -6.04 20.77 3.53
N GLY A 55 -6.42 19.78 4.35
CA GLY A 55 -5.55 19.12 5.30
C GLY A 55 -4.33 18.47 4.63
N MET A 56 -4.54 17.77 3.51
CA MET A 56 -3.44 17.16 2.74
C MET A 56 -2.53 18.23 2.09
N PHE A 57 -3.07 19.37 1.64
CA PHE A 57 -2.21 20.48 1.20
C PHE A 57 -1.41 21.11 2.36
N ILE A 58 -1.98 21.22 3.56
CA ILE A 58 -1.24 21.64 4.76
C ILE A 58 -0.10 20.65 5.04
N TRP A 59 -0.35 19.34 4.91
CA TRP A 59 0.69 18.31 5.02
C TRP A 59 1.82 18.53 4.01
N ILE A 60 1.51 18.81 2.74
CA ILE A 60 2.52 19.14 1.74
C ILE A 60 3.31 20.40 2.07
N VAL A 61 2.66 21.44 2.61
CA VAL A 61 3.37 22.63 3.08
C VAL A 61 4.36 22.29 4.19
N ILE A 62 4.01 21.38 5.12
CA ILE A 62 4.93 20.90 6.16
C ILE A 62 6.13 20.18 5.52
N VAL A 63 5.89 19.24 4.61
CA VAL A 63 6.94 18.48 3.90
C VAL A 63 7.87 19.44 3.14
N TRP A 64 7.31 20.33 2.33
CA TRP A 64 8.05 21.32 1.57
C TRP A 64 8.90 22.22 2.46
N ARG A 65 8.37 22.71 3.58
CA ARG A 65 9.13 23.53 4.53
C ARG A 65 10.32 22.78 5.09
N THR A 66 10.14 21.52 5.47
CA THR A 66 11.20 20.65 6.01
C THR A 66 12.29 20.38 4.99
N LEU A 67 11.92 20.15 3.73
CA LEU A 67 12.85 19.85 2.65
C LEU A 67 13.41 21.09 1.94
N SER A 68 12.90 22.29 2.23
CA SER A 68 13.16 23.51 1.48
C SER A 68 14.65 23.82 1.26
N SER A 69 15.49 23.62 2.28
CA SER A 69 16.94 23.84 2.17
C SER A 69 17.60 22.91 1.15
N ARG A 70 17.17 21.64 1.07
CA ARG A 70 17.68 20.66 0.10
C ARG A 70 17.08 20.86 -1.28
N LEU A 71 15.82 21.26 -1.36
CA LEU A 71 15.12 21.51 -2.63
C LEU A 71 15.70 22.71 -3.39
N LYS A 72 16.17 23.74 -2.68
CA LYS A 72 16.78 24.93 -3.30
C LYS A 72 18.07 24.65 -4.06
N THR A 73 18.86 23.67 -3.61
CA THR A 73 20.17 23.33 -4.18
C THR A 73 20.16 22.06 -5.02
N GLY A 74 19.15 21.20 -4.85
CA GLY A 74 19.02 19.93 -5.56
C GLY A 74 18.41 20.03 -6.95
N LYS A 75 18.83 19.14 -7.85
CA LYS A 75 18.20 18.93 -9.17
C LYS A 75 16.77 18.41 -9.01
N LYS A 76 15.87 18.73 -9.93
CA LYS A 76 14.46 18.28 -9.89
C LYS A 76 14.27 16.75 -9.94
N THR A 77 15.29 16.01 -10.37
CA THR A 77 15.30 14.54 -10.40
C THR A 77 15.92 13.91 -9.14
N SER A 78 16.30 14.72 -8.14
CA SER A 78 16.85 14.20 -6.89
C SER A 78 15.77 13.60 -6.00
N MET A 79 16.16 12.69 -5.12
CA MET A 79 15.29 12.03 -4.15
C MET A 79 14.35 13.01 -3.39
N PRO A 80 14.82 14.15 -2.83
CA PRO A 80 13.92 15.12 -2.18
C PRO A 80 12.83 15.69 -3.09
N TRP A 81 13.15 15.95 -4.36
CA TRP A 81 12.17 16.46 -5.32
C TRP A 81 11.18 15.37 -5.73
N LEU A 82 11.64 14.14 -5.98
CA LEU A 82 10.76 13.02 -6.29
C LEU A 82 9.79 12.75 -5.14
N PHE A 83 10.27 12.79 -3.90
CA PHE A 83 9.42 12.67 -2.71
C PHE A 83 8.37 13.78 -2.59
N LEU A 84 8.75 15.03 -2.90
CA LEU A 84 7.81 16.14 -2.88
C LEU A 84 6.78 16.03 -4.01
N PHE A 85 7.19 15.62 -5.22
CA PHE A 85 6.29 15.48 -6.36
C PHE A 85 5.28 14.35 -6.16
N SER A 86 5.73 13.17 -5.73
CA SER A 86 4.84 12.05 -5.41
C SER A 86 3.91 12.41 -4.26
N GLY A 87 4.42 13.09 -3.22
CA GLY A 87 3.59 13.61 -2.14
C GLY A 87 2.52 14.59 -2.64
N LEU A 88 2.89 15.56 -3.49
CA LEU A 88 1.98 16.58 -4.01
C LEU A 88 0.87 15.98 -4.87
N ALA A 89 1.11 14.86 -5.56
CA ALA A 89 0.09 14.16 -6.33
C ALA A 89 -1.09 13.73 -5.46
N ILE A 90 -0.86 13.34 -4.20
CA ILE A 90 -1.90 12.87 -3.28
C ILE A 90 -3.04 13.89 -3.11
N PRO A 91 -2.83 15.12 -2.61
CA PRO A 91 -3.93 16.08 -2.50
C PRO A 91 -4.50 16.52 -3.85
N MET A 92 -3.67 16.60 -4.91
CA MET A 92 -4.14 17.04 -6.22
C MET A 92 -5.17 16.07 -6.83
N PHE A 93 -4.88 14.77 -6.80
CA PHE A 93 -5.75 13.78 -7.41
C PHE A 93 -6.96 13.42 -6.54
N TYR A 94 -6.85 13.50 -5.21
CA TYR A 94 -8.03 13.41 -4.36
C TYR A 94 -9.04 14.53 -4.67
N ALA A 95 -8.55 15.75 -4.93
CA ALA A 95 -9.40 16.89 -5.24
C ALA A 95 -10.24 16.68 -6.51
N VAL A 96 -9.76 15.89 -7.47
CA VAL A 96 -10.48 15.55 -8.71
C VAL A 96 -11.76 14.77 -8.43
N GLY A 97 -11.78 13.94 -7.37
CA GLY A 97 -12.99 13.22 -6.94
C GLY A 97 -14.16 14.14 -6.59
N MET A 98 -13.90 15.43 -6.37
CA MET A 98 -14.95 16.40 -6.13
C MET A 98 -15.83 16.69 -7.35
N LEU A 99 -15.46 16.19 -8.52
CA LEU A 99 -16.28 16.23 -9.73
C LEU A 99 -17.40 15.16 -9.72
N ALA A 100 -17.26 14.11 -8.91
CA ALA A 100 -18.34 13.15 -8.65
C ALA A 100 -19.33 13.76 -7.63
N GLY A 101 -20.40 14.37 -8.14
CA GLY A 101 -21.47 14.99 -7.35
C GLY A 101 -22.79 14.24 -7.44
N GLN A 102 -23.73 14.56 -6.55
CA GLN A 102 -25.06 13.92 -6.51
C GLN A 102 -25.93 14.22 -7.73
N ARG A 103 -25.68 15.33 -8.43
CA ARG A 103 -26.41 15.75 -9.64
C ARG A 103 -25.69 15.39 -10.94
N THR A 104 -24.49 14.82 -10.83
CA THR A 104 -23.70 14.42 -12.00
C THR A 104 -24.33 13.16 -12.60
N HIS A 105 -24.39 13.07 -13.94
CA HIS A 105 -24.89 11.86 -14.60
C HIS A 105 -24.10 10.64 -14.12
N PHE A 106 -24.78 9.51 -13.86
CA PHE A 106 -24.20 8.31 -13.24
C PHE A 106 -22.86 7.91 -13.87
N SER A 107 -22.80 7.72 -15.19
CA SER A 107 -21.58 7.31 -15.89
C SER A 107 -20.42 8.31 -15.74
N VAL A 108 -20.72 9.61 -15.61
CA VAL A 108 -19.71 10.65 -15.41
C VAL A 108 -19.25 10.68 -13.94
N ALA A 109 -20.18 10.46 -13.00
CA ALA A 109 -19.85 10.35 -11.59
C ALA A 109 -18.97 9.12 -11.31
N GLU A 110 -19.31 7.96 -11.90
CA GLU A 110 -18.50 6.73 -11.81
C GLU A 110 -17.09 6.95 -12.36
N PHE A 111 -16.96 7.60 -13.52
CA PHE A 111 -15.64 7.94 -14.09
C PHE A 111 -14.79 8.74 -13.09
N TRP A 112 -15.31 9.84 -12.53
CA TRP A 112 -14.56 10.64 -11.56
C TRP A 112 -14.38 9.97 -10.20
N ARG A 113 -15.29 9.07 -9.82
CA ARG A 113 -15.17 8.29 -8.59
C ARG A 113 -13.94 7.38 -8.65
N PHE A 114 -13.75 6.67 -9.76
CA PHE A 114 -12.60 5.77 -9.94
C PHE A 114 -11.26 6.47 -10.14
N TRP A 115 -11.26 7.76 -10.49
CA TRP A 115 -10.05 8.58 -10.35
C TRP A 115 -9.56 8.69 -8.90
N VAL A 116 -10.46 8.57 -7.91
CA VAL A 116 -10.06 8.49 -6.51
C VAL A 116 -9.90 7.04 -6.06
N VAL A 117 -10.90 6.20 -6.30
CA VAL A 117 -10.89 4.84 -5.75
C VAL A 117 -9.76 3.98 -6.30
N HIS A 118 -9.51 4.09 -7.61
CA HIS A 118 -8.44 3.35 -8.26
C HIS A 118 -7.23 4.27 -8.45
N LEU A 119 -7.31 5.33 -9.26
CA LEU A 119 -6.09 6.05 -9.66
C LEU A 119 -5.38 6.73 -8.47
N TRP A 120 -6.11 7.37 -7.55
CA TRP A 120 -5.51 8.00 -6.38
C TRP A 120 -4.94 6.99 -5.39
N VAL A 121 -5.66 5.91 -5.08
CA VAL A 121 -5.19 4.88 -4.14
C VAL A 121 -4.11 4.00 -4.76
N GLU A 122 -4.35 3.49 -5.96
CA GLU A 122 -3.53 2.47 -6.61
C GLU A 122 -2.29 3.05 -7.27
N ASP A 123 -2.40 4.09 -8.10
CA ASP A 123 -1.25 4.62 -8.84
C ASP A 123 -0.44 5.60 -7.97
N PHE A 124 -1.09 6.65 -7.44
CA PHE A 124 -0.36 7.72 -6.75
C PHE A 124 0.12 7.37 -5.35
N LEU A 125 -0.64 6.62 -4.54
CA LEU A 125 -0.11 6.17 -3.23
C LEU A 125 0.94 5.09 -3.39
N GLU A 126 0.84 4.20 -4.39
CA GLU A 126 1.88 3.20 -4.65
C GLU A 126 3.17 3.87 -5.11
N LEU A 127 3.11 4.82 -6.05
CA LEU A 127 4.28 5.61 -6.44
C LEU A 127 4.88 6.37 -5.25
N PHE A 128 4.06 7.01 -4.42
CA PHE A 128 4.55 7.66 -3.19
C PHE A 128 5.24 6.67 -2.25
N THR A 129 4.71 5.45 -2.17
CA THR A 129 5.26 4.37 -1.37
C THR A 129 6.61 3.91 -1.88
N THR A 130 6.72 3.64 -3.18
CA THR A 130 7.99 3.26 -3.83
C THR A 130 9.04 4.33 -3.55
N VAL A 131 8.69 5.61 -3.71
CA VAL A 131 9.60 6.72 -3.41
C VAL A 131 9.99 6.73 -1.94
N MET A 132 9.03 6.59 -1.01
CA MET A 132 9.30 6.59 0.43
C MET A 132 10.22 5.43 0.85
N VAL A 133 9.90 4.21 0.43
CA VAL A 133 10.66 2.99 0.78
C VAL A 133 12.07 3.08 0.20
N ALA A 134 12.20 3.46 -1.08
CA ALA A 134 13.49 3.67 -1.71
C ALA A 134 14.30 4.76 -0.98
N TYR A 135 13.68 5.87 -0.61
CA TYR A 135 14.32 6.95 0.15
C TYR A 135 14.85 6.43 1.50
N ILE A 136 14.04 5.71 2.27
CA ILE A 136 14.45 5.12 3.56
C ILE A 136 15.64 4.18 3.35
N PHE A 137 15.63 3.33 2.33
CA PHE A 137 16.74 2.42 2.07
C PHE A 137 18.03 3.11 1.63
N VAL A 138 17.94 4.21 0.91
CA VAL A 138 19.11 5.03 0.60
C VAL A 138 19.67 5.69 1.86
N LEU A 139 18.80 6.19 2.76
CA LEU A 139 19.24 6.74 4.04
C LEU A 139 19.86 5.69 4.97
N LEU A 140 19.39 4.45 4.91
CA LEU A 140 19.96 3.32 5.66
C LEU A 140 21.22 2.73 5.02
N GLY A 141 21.65 3.24 3.86
CA GLY A 141 22.84 2.76 3.14
C GLY A 141 22.68 1.38 2.49
N VAL A 142 21.44 0.89 2.35
CA VAL A 142 21.13 -0.43 1.76
C VAL A 142 21.17 -0.36 0.23
N VAL A 143 20.70 0.75 -0.36
CA VAL A 143 20.62 0.94 -1.81
C VAL A 143 21.35 2.22 -2.21
N ARG A 144 22.02 2.19 -3.37
CA ARG A 144 22.66 3.39 -3.94
C ARG A 144 21.61 4.33 -4.51
N GLU A 145 21.77 5.64 -4.27
CA GLU A 145 20.84 6.68 -4.75
C GLU A 145 20.51 6.56 -6.24
N ARG A 146 21.51 6.31 -7.10
CA ARG A 146 21.28 6.15 -8.54
C ARG A 146 20.33 5.00 -8.88
N ILE A 147 20.48 3.86 -8.20
CA ILE A 147 19.64 2.68 -8.44
C ILE A 147 18.21 2.98 -8.01
N ALA A 148 18.05 3.56 -6.82
CA ALA A 148 16.75 3.92 -6.29
C ALA A 148 16.01 4.95 -7.16
N ILE A 149 16.70 5.97 -7.69
CA ILE A 149 16.09 6.92 -8.65
C ILE A 149 15.67 6.20 -9.93
N SER A 150 16.49 5.28 -10.46
CA SER A 150 16.12 4.50 -11.65
C SER A 150 14.88 3.64 -11.42
N ILE A 151 14.78 2.98 -10.26
CA ILE A 151 13.60 2.18 -9.87
C ILE A 151 12.38 3.09 -9.80
N ILE A 152 12.45 4.21 -9.06
CA ILE A 152 11.34 5.18 -8.97
C ILE A 152 10.86 5.65 -10.35
N MET A 153 11.78 5.96 -11.27
CA MET A 153 11.44 6.44 -12.60
C MET A 153 10.81 5.34 -13.47
N MET A 154 11.34 4.12 -13.39
CA MET A 154 10.76 2.96 -14.05
C MET A 154 9.34 2.72 -13.52
N ASP A 155 9.17 2.77 -12.20
CA ASP A 155 7.90 2.58 -11.51
C ASP A 155 6.88 3.63 -11.94
N ALA A 156 7.26 4.91 -11.92
CA ALA A 156 6.41 6.01 -12.37
C ALA A 156 5.95 5.82 -13.83
N VAL A 157 6.80 5.32 -14.72
CA VAL A 157 6.42 5.06 -16.11
C VAL A 157 5.47 3.87 -16.21
N LEU A 158 5.76 2.77 -15.51
CA LEU A 158 4.96 1.54 -15.59
C LEU A 158 3.57 1.74 -14.98
N TYR A 159 3.50 2.32 -13.78
CA TYR A 159 2.23 2.62 -13.13
C TYR A 159 1.42 3.65 -13.90
N SER A 160 2.02 4.74 -14.38
CA SER A 160 1.27 5.71 -15.17
C SER A 160 0.83 5.19 -16.54
N ALA A 161 1.59 4.29 -17.17
CA ALA A 161 1.19 3.69 -18.44
C ALA A 161 0.04 2.70 -18.26
N GLY A 162 0.09 1.86 -17.22
CA GLY A 162 -0.95 0.90 -16.87
C GLY A 162 -2.14 1.57 -16.19
N GLY A 163 -1.97 2.03 -14.94
CA GLY A 163 -3.00 2.51 -14.02
C GLY A 163 -3.86 3.66 -14.54
N VAL A 164 -3.26 4.70 -15.14
CA VAL A 164 -4.02 5.87 -15.63
C VAL A 164 -5.10 5.49 -16.64
N VAL A 165 -4.76 4.64 -17.61
CA VAL A 165 -5.70 4.20 -18.65
C VAL A 165 -6.46 2.95 -18.19
N GLY A 166 -5.79 2.08 -17.44
CA GLY A 166 -6.33 0.85 -16.85
C GLY A 166 -7.48 1.10 -15.87
N THR A 167 -7.55 2.29 -15.26
CA THR A 167 -8.70 2.78 -14.47
C THR A 167 -10.05 2.52 -15.16
N MET A 168 -10.08 2.53 -16.50
CA MET A 168 -11.30 2.28 -17.28
C MET A 168 -11.89 0.86 -17.08
N HIS A 169 -11.14 -0.09 -16.52
CA HIS A 169 -11.66 -1.42 -16.16
C HIS A 169 -12.80 -1.41 -15.14
N HIS A 170 -12.95 -0.31 -14.39
CA HIS A 170 -14.07 -0.09 -13.48
C HIS A 170 -15.34 0.41 -14.18
N THR A 171 -15.20 0.87 -15.41
CA THR A 171 -16.29 1.51 -16.16
C THR A 171 -16.86 0.64 -17.27
N TYR A 172 -16.39 -0.61 -17.43
CA TYR A 172 -16.80 -1.53 -18.50
C TYR A 172 -18.32 -1.57 -18.74
N PHE A 173 -19.09 -1.56 -17.66
CA PHE A 173 -20.55 -1.70 -17.70
C PHE A 173 -21.28 -0.50 -17.07
N ALA A 174 -20.59 0.64 -16.94
CA ALA A 174 -21.14 1.87 -16.34
C ALA A 174 -21.84 2.80 -17.37
N GLY A 175 -22.18 2.28 -18.55
CA GLY A 175 -22.78 3.05 -19.66
C GLY A 175 -21.76 3.88 -20.45
N THR A 176 -20.49 3.49 -20.46
CA THR A 176 -19.43 4.14 -21.24
C THR A 176 -19.26 3.50 -22.62
N PRO A 177 -18.60 4.18 -23.58
CA PRO A 177 -18.36 3.63 -24.92
C PRO A 177 -17.46 2.38 -24.90
N SER A 178 -17.63 1.49 -25.88
CA SER A 178 -16.87 0.22 -26.00
C SER A 178 -15.35 0.42 -26.10
N GLU A 179 -14.91 1.59 -26.55
CA GLU A 179 -13.52 1.99 -26.62
C GLU A 179 -12.88 2.03 -25.23
N GLN A 180 -13.61 2.50 -24.20
CA GLN A 180 -13.10 2.48 -22.82
C GLN A 180 -12.94 1.06 -22.30
N MET A 181 -13.80 0.13 -22.70
CA MET A 181 -13.64 -1.28 -22.37
C MET A 181 -12.37 -1.87 -22.99
N ALA A 182 -12.09 -1.55 -24.26
CA ALA A 182 -10.87 -2.01 -24.94
C ALA A 182 -9.61 -1.44 -24.27
N PHE A 183 -9.61 -0.14 -23.96
CA PHE A 183 -8.49 0.51 -23.27
C PHE A 183 -8.30 -0.01 -21.85
N GLY A 184 -9.38 -0.08 -21.07
CA GLY A 184 -9.37 -0.62 -19.72
C GLY A 184 -8.77 -2.02 -19.69
N ALA A 185 -9.26 -2.94 -20.54
CA ALA A 185 -8.79 -4.31 -20.56
C ALA A 185 -7.31 -4.47 -20.93
N PHE A 186 -6.83 -3.68 -21.89
CA PHE A 186 -5.43 -3.77 -22.32
C PHE A 186 -4.49 -3.17 -21.29
N PHE A 187 -4.77 -1.96 -20.80
CA PHE A 187 -3.87 -1.24 -19.92
C PHE A 187 -3.88 -1.77 -18.49
N SER A 188 -5.04 -2.22 -17.97
CA SER A 188 -5.08 -2.87 -16.66
C SER A 188 -4.42 -4.25 -16.66
N ALA A 189 -4.39 -4.96 -17.79
CA ALA A 189 -3.58 -6.16 -17.92
C ALA A 189 -2.07 -5.86 -17.85
N ALA A 190 -1.64 -4.69 -18.33
CA ALA A 190 -0.25 -4.26 -18.24
C ALA A 190 0.18 -3.91 -16.82
N GLU A 191 -0.75 -3.59 -15.91
CA GLU A 191 -0.46 -3.33 -14.49
C GLU A 191 0.10 -4.55 -13.76
N VAL A 192 -0.09 -5.77 -14.28
CA VAL A 192 0.56 -6.97 -13.73
C VAL A 192 2.09 -6.91 -13.84
N ILE A 193 2.61 -6.19 -14.84
CA ILE A 193 4.06 -6.06 -15.06
C ILE A 193 4.75 -5.41 -13.85
N PRO A 194 4.44 -4.16 -13.44
CA PRO A 194 5.06 -3.56 -12.26
C PRO A 194 4.85 -4.38 -10.98
N LEU A 195 3.67 -4.98 -10.77
CA LEU A 195 3.38 -5.83 -9.60
C LEU A 195 4.36 -7.02 -9.47
N THR A 196 4.72 -7.64 -10.60
CA THR A 196 5.73 -8.72 -10.60
C THR A 196 7.14 -8.21 -10.32
N PHE A 197 7.52 -7.04 -10.83
CA PHE A 197 8.82 -6.43 -10.55
C PHE A 197 8.98 -6.09 -9.07
N LEU A 198 7.97 -5.46 -8.44
CA LEU A 198 8.00 -5.15 -7.01
C LEU A 198 8.16 -6.40 -6.14
N THR A 199 7.58 -7.52 -6.56
CA THR A 199 7.71 -8.80 -5.84
C THR A 199 9.14 -9.33 -5.89
N VAL A 200 9.76 -9.26 -7.07
CA VAL A 200 11.17 -9.65 -7.27
C VAL A 200 12.10 -8.71 -6.49
N GLU A 201 11.82 -7.41 -6.50
CA GLU A 201 12.59 -6.43 -5.74
C GLU A 201 12.48 -6.67 -4.24
N ALA A 202 11.27 -6.87 -3.71
CA ALA A 202 11.04 -7.22 -2.31
C ALA A 202 11.83 -8.47 -1.90
N TRP A 203 11.84 -9.50 -2.75
CA TRP A 203 12.65 -10.71 -2.54
C TRP A 203 14.15 -10.42 -2.52
N GLY A 204 14.66 -9.65 -3.48
CA GLY A 204 16.06 -9.23 -3.51
C GLY A 204 16.46 -8.46 -2.25
N PHE A 205 15.61 -7.57 -1.76
CA PHE A 205 15.83 -6.82 -0.53
C PHE A 205 15.85 -7.70 0.72
N MET A 206 14.95 -8.69 0.81
CA MET A 206 14.99 -9.67 1.90
C MET A 206 16.34 -10.38 1.97
N GLN A 207 16.85 -10.80 0.82
CA GLN A 207 18.08 -11.56 0.74
C GLN A 207 19.30 -10.71 1.12
N LEU A 208 19.31 -9.43 0.73
CA LEU A 208 20.33 -8.46 1.12
C LEU A 208 20.29 -8.17 2.63
N GLY A 209 19.10 -7.91 3.18
CA GLY A 209 18.93 -7.68 4.62
C GLY A 209 19.34 -8.89 5.47
N ALA A 210 18.98 -10.10 5.05
CA ALA A 210 19.37 -11.33 5.73
C ALA A 210 20.90 -11.53 5.74
N ARG A 211 21.58 -11.24 4.62
CA ARG A 211 23.03 -11.36 4.48
C ARG A 211 23.80 -10.30 5.27
N GLN A 212 23.32 -9.05 5.29
CA GLN A 212 24.02 -7.95 5.98
C GLN A 212 23.92 -8.05 7.51
N TYR A 213 22.90 -8.76 8.03
CA TYR A 213 22.66 -8.89 9.47
C TYR A 213 22.93 -10.30 10.04
N SER A 214 23.30 -11.29 9.22
CA SER A 214 23.66 -12.63 9.70
C SER A 214 24.86 -12.64 10.66
N ASN A 215 25.73 -11.62 10.58
CA ASN A 215 26.97 -11.52 11.35
C ASN A 215 26.88 -10.55 12.54
N ARG A 216 25.68 -10.05 12.89
CA ARG A 216 25.49 -9.10 14.01
C ARG A 216 24.88 -9.76 15.24
N THR A 217 25.39 -9.42 16.42
CA THR A 217 24.94 -9.93 17.73
C THR A 217 23.61 -9.35 18.22
N LYS A 218 23.14 -8.25 17.63
CA LYS A 218 21.84 -7.63 17.95
C LYS A 218 20.86 -7.70 16.76
N PRO A 219 19.58 -8.01 17.00
CA PRO A 219 18.56 -8.03 15.95
C PRO A 219 18.35 -6.64 15.34
N PHE A 220 18.06 -6.62 14.05
CA PHE A 220 17.81 -5.39 13.29
C PHE A 220 16.63 -4.59 13.92
N PRO A 221 16.82 -3.32 14.34
CA PRO A 221 15.80 -2.56 15.06
C PRO A 221 14.47 -2.40 14.32
N HIS A 222 14.49 -2.38 12.99
CA HIS A 222 13.30 -2.23 12.14
C HIS A 222 12.84 -3.55 11.51
N ARG A 223 13.23 -4.69 12.07
CA ARG A 223 12.87 -6.03 11.56
C ARG A 223 11.38 -6.14 11.22
N TRP A 224 10.49 -5.78 12.14
CA TRP A 224 9.06 -5.94 11.91
C TRP A 224 8.48 -4.98 10.88
N ALA A 225 9.00 -3.75 10.79
CA ALA A 225 8.61 -2.85 9.71
C ALA A 225 8.96 -3.45 8.35
N VAL A 226 10.15 -4.04 8.21
CA VAL A 226 10.56 -4.76 6.99
C VAL A 226 9.71 -6.01 6.76
N MET A 227 9.38 -6.78 7.80
CA MET A 227 8.45 -7.92 7.65
C MET A 227 7.08 -7.50 7.11
N PHE A 228 6.53 -6.37 7.56
CA PHE A 228 5.30 -5.83 6.98
C PHE A 228 5.49 -5.42 5.52
N LEU A 229 6.61 -4.76 5.14
CA LEU A 229 6.92 -4.47 3.73
C LEU A 229 7.05 -5.74 2.87
N ILE A 230 7.55 -6.83 3.43
CA ILE A 230 7.59 -8.13 2.75
C ILE A 230 6.18 -8.66 2.52
N ALA A 231 5.29 -8.55 3.52
CA ALA A 231 3.89 -8.90 3.36
C ALA A 231 3.21 -8.05 2.28
N VAL A 232 3.54 -6.74 2.20
CA VAL A 232 3.07 -5.87 1.11
C VAL A 232 3.43 -6.48 -0.24
N GLY A 233 4.70 -6.84 -0.49
CA GLY A 233 5.11 -7.46 -1.75
C GLY A 233 4.39 -8.77 -2.07
N PHE A 234 4.20 -9.63 -1.07
CA PHE A 234 3.43 -10.88 -1.24
C PHE A 234 1.97 -10.62 -1.64
N TRP A 235 1.29 -9.74 -0.91
CA TRP A 235 -0.11 -9.40 -1.19
C TRP A 235 -0.27 -8.55 -2.44
N ASN A 236 0.76 -7.83 -2.88
CA ASN A 236 0.71 -7.10 -4.14
C ASN A 236 0.64 -8.09 -5.31
N PHE A 237 1.47 -9.13 -5.28
CA PHE A 237 1.39 -10.20 -6.26
C PHE A 237 0.06 -10.97 -6.19
N LEU A 238 -0.32 -11.43 -4.99
CA LEU A 238 -1.45 -12.33 -4.83
C LEU A 238 -2.80 -11.61 -4.85
N GLY A 239 -2.93 -10.58 -4.02
CA GLY A 239 -4.13 -9.78 -3.83
C GLY A 239 -4.45 -8.89 -5.03
N ALA A 240 -3.51 -8.02 -5.40
CA ALA A 240 -3.70 -7.13 -6.54
C ALA A 240 -3.50 -7.87 -7.88
N GLY A 241 -2.35 -8.54 -8.05
CA GLY A 241 -2.01 -9.21 -9.31
C GLY A 241 -2.91 -10.39 -9.65
N VAL A 242 -2.88 -11.47 -8.87
CA VAL A 242 -3.60 -12.71 -9.21
C VAL A 242 -5.12 -12.54 -9.07
N PHE A 243 -5.62 -12.08 -7.92
CA PHE A 243 -7.07 -11.93 -7.73
C PHE A 243 -7.66 -10.74 -8.48
N GLY A 244 -6.91 -9.66 -8.71
CA GLY A 244 -7.37 -8.56 -9.56
C GLY A 244 -7.46 -9.00 -11.01
N PHE A 245 -6.43 -9.66 -11.54
CA PHE A 245 -6.45 -10.16 -12.92
C PHE A 245 -7.55 -11.21 -13.16
N LEU A 246 -7.87 -12.03 -12.15
CA LEU A 246 -8.96 -13.00 -12.18
C LEU A 246 -10.30 -12.36 -12.57
N ILE A 247 -10.56 -11.13 -12.11
CA ILE A 247 -11.82 -10.41 -12.34
C ILE A 247 -11.72 -9.31 -13.40
N ASN A 248 -10.53 -9.10 -13.97
CA ASN A 248 -10.24 -7.97 -14.86
C ASN A 248 -10.70 -8.17 -16.32
N LEU A 249 -10.69 -9.42 -16.81
CA LEU A 249 -11.06 -9.68 -18.20
C LEU A 249 -12.52 -9.29 -18.44
N PRO A 250 -12.86 -8.47 -19.46
CA PRO A 250 -14.24 -8.02 -19.68
C PRO A 250 -15.25 -9.17 -19.75
N ILE A 251 -14.88 -10.30 -20.36
CA ILE A 251 -15.75 -11.47 -20.46
C ILE A 251 -16.03 -12.14 -19.10
N VAL A 252 -15.07 -12.09 -18.16
CA VAL A 252 -15.26 -12.62 -16.80
C VAL A 252 -16.04 -11.59 -15.97
N SER A 253 -15.60 -10.34 -16.01
CA SER A 253 -16.22 -9.21 -15.31
C SER A 253 -17.70 -9.06 -15.66
N TYR A 254 -18.09 -9.35 -16.90
CA TYR A 254 -19.50 -9.34 -17.33
C TYR A 254 -20.42 -10.20 -16.44
N PHE A 255 -19.92 -11.30 -15.89
CA PHE A 255 -20.67 -12.19 -15.00
C PHE A 255 -20.31 -12.03 -13.52
N GLU A 256 -19.09 -11.58 -13.22
CA GLU A 256 -18.55 -11.51 -11.87
C GLU A 256 -18.78 -10.15 -11.20
N ILE A 257 -18.94 -9.06 -11.94
CA ILE A 257 -18.90 -7.70 -11.37
C ILE A 257 -19.81 -7.57 -10.15
N GLY A 258 -19.26 -7.13 -9.01
CA GLY A 258 -20.01 -6.96 -7.76
C GLY A 258 -20.39 -8.27 -7.06
N THR A 259 -19.71 -9.37 -7.34
CA THR A 259 -19.82 -10.63 -6.59
C THR A 259 -18.76 -10.73 -5.50
N ALA A 260 -18.70 -11.86 -4.79
CA ALA A 260 -17.70 -12.07 -3.75
C ALA A 260 -16.24 -12.18 -4.26
N LEU A 261 -15.99 -12.40 -5.57
CA LEU A 261 -14.62 -12.33 -6.10
C LEU A 261 -14.07 -10.90 -6.08
N THR A 262 -14.92 -9.90 -6.31
CA THR A 262 -14.59 -8.49 -6.10
C THR A 262 -14.18 -8.24 -4.65
N ALA A 263 -14.95 -8.76 -3.68
CA ALA A 263 -14.61 -8.65 -2.26
C ALA A 263 -13.32 -9.41 -1.90
N ASN A 264 -13.09 -10.57 -2.52
CA ASN A 264 -11.87 -11.36 -2.36
C ASN A 264 -10.62 -10.57 -2.79
N HIS A 265 -10.66 -10.01 -4.01
CA HIS A 265 -9.62 -9.12 -4.50
C HIS A 265 -9.47 -7.91 -3.58
N ALA A 266 -10.55 -7.21 -3.24
CA ALA A 266 -10.52 -6.00 -2.41
C ALA A 266 -9.85 -6.23 -1.04
N HIS A 267 -10.13 -7.32 -0.33
CA HIS A 267 -9.45 -7.60 0.94
C HIS A 267 -7.97 -7.93 0.72
N GLY A 268 -7.67 -8.76 -0.30
CA GLY A 268 -6.30 -9.15 -0.64
C GLY A 268 -5.42 -7.96 -1.05
N SER A 269 -5.95 -7.03 -1.84
CA SER A 269 -5.25 -5.82 -2.28
C SER A 269 -5.26 -4.74 -1.21
N MET A 270 -6.43 -4.31 -0.73
CA MET A 270 -6.54 -3.16 0.19
C MET A 270 -5.87 -3.42 1.53
N MET A 271 -6.24 -4.50 2.24
CA MET A 271 -5.63 -4.79 3.53
C MET A 271 -4.23 -5.40 3.36
N GLY A 272 -4.07 -6.29 2.38
CA GLY A 272 -2.80 -6.98 2.17
C GLY A 272 -1.67 -6.07 1.71
N VAL A 273 -1.95 -5.08 0.85
CA VAL A 273 -0.97 -4.10 0.34
C VAL A 273 -1.00 -2.85 1.21
N TYR A 274 -2.03 -2.03 1.10
CA TYR A 274 -2.07 -0.71 1.76
C TYR A 274 -2.19 -0.80 3.29
N GLY A 275 -2.96 -1.77 3.79
CA GLY A 275 -3.07 -2.02 5.23
C GLY A 275 -1.74 -2.45 5.84
N MET A 276 -1.08 -3.45 5.26
CA MET A 276 0.26 -3.89 5.72
C MET A 276 1.31 -2.79 5.57
N LEU A 277 1.23 -1.98 4.51
CA LEU A 277 2.12 -0.84 4.30
C LEU A 277 1.95 0.23 5.37
N ALA A 278 0.72 0.62 5.67
CA ALA A 278 0.42 1.57 6.73
C ALA A 278 0.95 1.06 8.08
N LEU A 279 0.81 -0.24 8.34
CA LEU A 279 1.38 -0.89 9.52
C LEU A 279 2.91 -0.90 9.49
N ALA A 280 3.55 -1.12 8.34
CA ALA A 280 5.01 -1.04 8.20
C ALA A 280 5.53 0.35 8.61
N PHE A 281 4.91 1.41 8.10
CA PHE A 281 5.29 2.79 8.43
C PHE A 281 4.94 3.15 9.87
N ALA A 282 3.80 2.71 10.39
CA ALA A 282 3.43 2.93 11.79
C ALA A 282 4.43 2.25 12.74
N VAL A 283 4.75 0.98 12.51
CA VAL A 283 5.74 0.22 13.30
C VAL A 283 7.13 0.84 13.17
N PHE A 284 7.52 1.31 11.98
CA PHE A 284 8.78 2.03 11.76
C PHE A 284 8.85 3.32 12.58
N ALA A 285 7.82 4.17 12.52
CA ALA A 285 7.77 5.42 13.28
C ALA A 285 7.71 5.18 14.80
N LEU A 286 6.88 4.24 15.25
CA LEU A 286 6.76 3.87 16.66
C LEU A 286 8.06 3.32 17.23
N ARG A 287 8.90 2.67 16.40
CA ARG A 287 10.22 2.21 16.83
C ARG A 287 11.10 3.35 17.33
N TYR A 288 10.99 4.55 16.75
CA TYR A 288 11.69 5.76 17.19
C TYR A 288 11.03 6.48 18.35
N LEU A 289 9.82 6.11 18.77
CA LEU A 289 9.14 6.71 19.93
C LEU A 289 9.26 5.84 21.18
N ILE A 290 9.50 4.54 21.02
CA ILE A 290 9.49 3.57 22.10
C ILE A 290 10.94 3.17 22.46
N PRO A 291 11.36 3.31 23.73
CA PRO A 291 12.66 2.84 24.20
C PRO A 291 12.88 1.35 23.92
N GLU A 292 14.11 0.94 23.61
CA GLU A 292 14.47 -0.43 23.24
C GLU A 292 14.02 -1.47 24.29
N ASN A 293 14.20 -1.18 25.57
CA ASN A 293 13.82 -2.07 26.67
C ASN A 293 12.30 -2.23 26.85
N LYS A 294 11.49 -1.36 26.25
CA LYS A 294 10.01 -1.40 26.31
C LYS A 294 9.38 -1.95 25.03
N TRP A 295 10.18 -2.29 24.02
CA TRP A 295 9.67 -2.78 22.74
C TRP A 295 8.98 -4.16 22.87
N PRO A 296 7.68 -4.28 22.55
CA PRO A 296 6.93 -5.52 22.77
C PRO A 296 7.10 -6.50 21.60
N GLU A 297 8.30 -7.05 21.43
CA GLU A 297 8.69 -7.93 20.30
C GLU A 297 7.70 -9.07 20.03
N LYS A 298 7.26 -9.78 21.08
CA LYS A 298 6.28 -10.89 20.94
C LYS A 298 4.92 -10.41 20.46
N GLY A 299 4.50 -9.21 20.86
CA GLY A 299 3.22 -8.62 20.46
C GLY A 299 3.21 -8.26 18.98
N VAL A 300 4.26 -7.60 18.50
CA VAL A 300 4.39 -7.24 17.07
C VAL A 300 4.50 -8.49 16.20
N LYS A 301 5.25 -9.51 16.66
CA LYS A 301 5.30 -10.83 16.00
C LYS A 301 3.92 -11.46 15.87
N PHE A 302 3.15 -11.49 16.96
CA PHE A 302 1.80 -12.05 16.97
C PHE A 302 0.90 -11.29 16.00
N SER A 303 0.90 -9.96 16.05
CA SER A 303 0.12 -9.11 15.13
C SER A 303 0.44 -9.41 13.67
N PHE A 304 1.72 -9.49 13.31
CA PHE A 304 2.12 -9.80 11.94
C PHE A 304 1.52 -11.11 11.44
N TRP A 305 1.66 -12.19 12.21
CA TRP A 305 1.15 -13.51 11.80
C TRP A 305 -0.37 -13.60 11.85
N ALA A 306 -1.00 -13.06 12.90
CA ALA A 306 -2.45 -13.09 13.05
C ALA A 306 -3.16 -12.33 11.93
N LEU A 307 -2.66 -11.14 11.54
CA LEU A 307 -3.23 -10.39 10.43
C LEU A 307 -3.08 -11.13 9.09
N ASN A 308 -1.90 -11.70 8.81
CA ASN A 308 -1.69 -12.44 7.56
C ASN A 308 -2.48 -13.76 7.50
N ILE A 309 -2.50 -14.54 8.59
CA ILE A 309 -3.26 -15.80 8.66
C ILE A 309 -4.75 -15.52 8.59
N GLY A 310 -5.24 -14.51 9.31
CA GLY A 310 -6.65 -14.10 9.27
C GLY A 310 -7.06 -13.67 7.86
N LEU A 311 -6.23 -12.88 7.18
CA LEU A 311 -6.50 -12.43 5.81
C LEU A 311 -6.47 -13.59 4.80
N ILE A 312 -5.49 -14.49 4.88
CA ILE A 312 -5.45 -15.73 4.08
C ILE A 312 -6.72 -16.55 4.30
N TRP A 313 -7.16 -16.69 5.56
CA TRP A 313 -8.37 -17.44 5.86
C TRP A 313 -9.61 -16.81 5.22
N MET A 314 -9.83 -15.50 5.39
CA MET A 314 -10.97 -14.80 4.78
C MET A 314 -11.03 -15.01 3.27
N VAL A 315 -9.89 -14.83 2.61
CA VAL A 315 -9.75 -14.91 1.15
C VAL A 315 -9.96 -16.35 0.67
N PHE A 316 -9.22 -17.33 1.19
CA PHE A 316 -9.20 -18.68 0.64
C PHE A 316 -10.30 -19.62 1.14
N ILE A 317 -10.78 -19.42 2.37
CA ILE A 317 -11.77 -20.32 2.98
C ILE A 317 -13.20 -19.84 2.69
N SER A 318 -13.42 -18.53 2.55
CA SER A 318 -14.76 -17.97 2.39
C SER A 318 -14.93 -17.25 1.06
N LEU A 319 -14.26 -16.11 0.84
CA LEU A 319 -14.57 -15.20 -0.26
C LEU A 319 -14.30 -15.80 -1.65
N LEU A 320 -13.16 -16.48 -1.83
CA LEU A 320 -12.82 -17.10 -3.11
C LEU A 320 -13.77 -18.26 -3.45
N PRO A 321 -14.02 -19.27 -2.60
CA PRO A 321 -14.99 -20.33 -2.89
C PRO A 321 -16.40 -19.78 -3.16
N LEU A 322 -16.87 -18.84 -2.34
CA LEU A 322 -18.18 -18.23 -2.48
C LEU A 322 -18.29 -17.45 -3.80
N GLY A 323 -17.27 -16.68 -4.14
CA GLY A 323 -17.19 -15.93 -5.39
C GLY A 323 -17.15 -16.82 -6.63
N VAL A 324 -16.39 -17.93 -6.59
CA VAL A 324 -16.36 -18.90 -7.70
C VAL A 324 -17.73 -19.57 -7.88
N ALA A 325 -18.39 -19.96 -6.79
CA ALA A 325 -19.74 -20.52 -6.84
C ALA A 325 -20.77 -19.51 -7.38
N GLN A 326 -20.65 -18.24 -6.98
CA GLN A 326 -21.52 -17.17 -7.43
C GLN A 326 -21.30 -16.85 -8.91
N LEU A 327 -20.05 -16.83 -9.37
CA LEU A 327 -19.72 -16.69 -10.79
C LEU A 327 -20.30 -17.84 -11.61
N TYR A 328 -20.13 -19.08 -11.15
CA TYR A 328 -20.69 -20.25 -11.83
C TYR A 328 -22.21 -20.15 -11.96
N HIS A 329 -22.90 -19.73 -10.90
CA HIS A 329 -24.34 -19.51 -10.91
C HIS A 329 -24.74 -18.37 -11.85
N SER A 330 -24.00 -17.25 -11.84
CA SER A 330 -24.21 -16.09 -12.71
C SER A 330 -24.12 -16.47 -14.20
N VAL A 331 -23.12 -17.28 -14.56
CA VAL A 331 -22.94 -17.79 -15.93
C VAL A 331 -24.07 -18.74 -16.32
N GLY A 332 -24.49 -19.63 -15.41
CA GLY A 332 -25.45 -20.68 -15.70
C GLY A 332 -26.92 -20.27 -15.68
N GLN A 333 -27.30 -19.36 -14.78
CA GLN A 333 -28.70 -18.99 -14.49
C GLN A 333 -28.98 -17.49 -14.70
N GLY A 334 -27.94 -16.68 -14.85
CA GLY A 334 -28.03 -15.23 -15.05
C GLY A 334 -27.62 -14.41 -13.83
N TYR A 335 -27.14 -13.19 -14.09
CA TYR A 335 -26.60 -12.30 -13.07
C TYR A 335 -27.61 -11.91 -11.99
N TYR A 336 -28.87 -11.66 -12.38
CA TYR A 336 -29.95 -11.33 -11.45
C TYR A 336 -30.14 -12.43 -10.39
N GLU A 337 -30.16 -13.70 -10.81
CA GLU A 337 -30.35 -14.83 -9.90
C GLU A 337 -29.20 -14.97 -8.93
N ALA A 338 -27.95 -14.76 -9.39
CA ALA A 338 -26.75 -14.78 -8.56
C ALA A 338 -26.70 -13.65 -7.50
N ARG A 339 -27.50 -12.60 -7.68
CA ARG A 339 -27.65 -11.48 -6.73
C ARG A 339 -28.96 -11.50 -5.95
N SER A 340 -29.82 -12.49 -6.21
CA SER A 340 -31.08 -12.64 -5.49
C SER A 340 -30.86 -12.96 -4.01
N LEU A 341 -31.78 -12.53 -3.15
CA LEU A 341 -31.75 -12.91 -1.74
C LEU A 341 -31.86 -14.44 -1.56
N ALA A 342 -32.59 -15.12 -2.44
CA ALA A 342 -32.73 -16.57 -2.42
C ALA A 342 -31.38 -17.28 -2.61
N TYR A 343 -30.54 -16.81 -3.53
CA TYR A 343 -29.19 -17.33 -3.70
C TYR A 343 -28.28 -16.98 -2.52
N ILE A 344 -28.23 -15.70 -2.14
CA ILE A 344 -27.33 -15.20 -1.08
C ILE A 344 -27.64 -15.87 0.26
N GLN A 345 -28.92 -16.08 0.60
CA GLN A 345 -29.35 -16.69 1.85
C GLN A 345 -29.50 -18.22 1.77
N SER A 346 -28.99 -18.87 0.71
CA SER A 346 -29.01 -20.32 0.61
C SER A 346 -28.16 -20.98 1.72
N ASP A 347 -28.56 -22.18 2.15
CA ASP A 347 -27.88 -22.90 3.23
C ASP A 347 -26.38 -23.09 2.97
N ALA A 348 -26.00 -23.34 1.71
CA ALA A 348 -24.60 -23.49 1.31
C ALA A 348 -23.79 -22.19 1.48
N ASN A 349 -24.35 -21.04 1.07
CA ASN A 349 -23.70 -19.74 1.23
C ASN A 349 -23.63 -19.33 2.71
N LEU A 350 -24.68 -19.59 3.48
CA LEU A 350 -24.67 -19.35 4.93
C LEU A 350 -23.54 -20.12 5.64
N ILE A 351 -23.29 -21.38 5.27
CA ILE A 351 -22.17 -22.15 5.83
C ILE A 351 -20.83 -21.48 5.50
N MET A 352 -20.64 -21.05 4.25
CA MET A 352 -19.41 -20.37 3.81
C MET A 352 -19.19 -19.01 4.51
N ASP A 353 -20.27 -18.29 4.79
CA ASP A 353 -20.23 -17.04 5.56
C ASP A 353 -19.79 -17.31 7.01
N TRP A 354 -20.32 -18.34 7.66
CA TRP A 354 -19.91 -18.70 9.02
C TRP A 354 -18.48 -19.24 9.08
N LEU A 355 -18.02 -19.94 8.05
CA LEU A 355 -16.62 -20.38 7.93
C LEU A 355 -15.62 -19.22 7.84
N ARG A 356 -16.08 -18.01 7.52
CA ARG A 356 -15.27 -16.79 7.56
C ARG A 356 -14.90 -16.39 8.99
N MET A 357 -15.83 -16.54 9.94
CA MET A 357 -15.71 -15.99 11.29
C MET A 357 -14.40 -16.36 12.02
N PRO A 358 -13.88 -17.60 11.98
CA PRO A 358 -12.59 -17.92 12.60
C PRO A 358 -11.44 -17.05 12.06
N GLY A 359 -11.39 -16.80 10.76
CA GLY A 359 -10.41 -15.93 10.13
C GLY A 359 -10.52 -14.48 10.60
N ASP A 360 -11.75 -13.97 10.66
CA ASP A 360 -12.04 -12.61 11.16
C ASP A 360 -11.61 -12.45 12.62
N VAL A 361 -11.87 -13.44 13.48
CA VAL A 361 -11.46 -13.43 14.89
C VAL A 361 -9.94 -13.43 15.03
N ILE A 362 -9.23 -14.26 14.26
CA ILE A 362 -7.76 -14.28 14.24
C ILE A 362 -7.22 -12.92 13.79
N PHE A 363 -7.79 -12.35 12.73
CA PHE A 363 -7.40 -11.04 12.21
C PHE A 363 -7.58 -9.95 13.27
N LEU A 364 -8.77 -9.87 13.89
CA LEU A 364 -9.07 -8.91 14.96
C LEU A 364 -8.15 -9.06 16.17
N ALA A 365 -7.83 -10.29 16.57
CA ALA A 365 -6.87 -10.53 17.64
C ALA A 365 -5.48 -9.95 17.32
N GLY A 366 -5.08 -9.98 16.04
CA GLY A 366 -3.84 -9.39 15.54
C GLY A 366 -3.78 -7.85 15.67
N ILE A 367 -4.91 -7.17 15.73
CA ILE A 367 -4.98 -5.70 15.88
C ILE A 367 -4.64 -5.28 17.32
N LEU A 368 -4.99 -6.07 18.33
CA LEU A 368 -4.89 -5.68 19.74
C LEU A 368 -3.46 -5.31 20.19
N PRO A 369 -2.39 -6.08 19.85
CA PRO A 369 -1.04 -5.67 20.21
C PRO A 369 -0.56 -4.40 19.48
N LEU A 370 -1.08 -4.10 18.28
CA LEU A 370 -0.76 -2.87 17.55
C LEU A 370 -1.39 -1.65 18.22
N ILE A 371 -2.63 -1.77 18.70
CA ILE A 371 -3.26 -0.71 19.52
C ILE A 371 -2.44 -0.48 20.79
N LYS A 372 -2.03 -1.55 21.47
CA LYS A 372 -1.15 -1.46 22.64
C LYS A 372 0.19 -0.81 22.29
N LEU A 373 0.77 -1.12 21.12
CA LEU A 373 2.01 -0.52 20.64
C LEU A 373 1.84 0.99 20.41
N ALA A 374 0.75 1.43 19.76
CA ALA A 374 0.45 2.83 19.56
C ALA A 374 0.28 3.58 20.90
N TRP A 375 -0.43 2.98 21.86
CA TRP A 375 -0.56 3.51 23.22
C TRP A 375 0.79 3.64 23.94
N LEU A 376 1.65 2.63 23.82
CA LEU A 376 3.01 2.68 24.35
C LEU A 376 3.86 3.78 23.69
N GLY A 377 3.67 4.03 22.39
CA GLY A 377 4.33 5.13 21.68
C GLY A 377 3.91 6.50 22.24
N ILE A 378 2.60 6.73 22.39
CA ILE A 378 2.06 7.98 22.95
C ILE A 378 2.58 8.20 24.38
N THR A 379 2.43 7.19 25.24
CA THR A 379 2.85 7.30 26.65
C THR A 379 4.37 7.44 26.78
N SER A 380 5.15 6.85 25.88
CA SER A 380 6.61 7.00 25.88
C SER A 380 7.05 8.39 25.44
N TYR A 381 6.38 8.98 24.46
CA TYR A 381 6.66 10.34 23.98
C TYR A 381 6.44 11.41 25.06
N PHE A 382 5.37 11.27 25.85
CA PHE A 382 5.06 12.21 26.93
C PHE A 382 5.76 11.89 28.27
N ALA A 383 6.52 10.80 28.35
CA ALA A 383 7.20 10.41 29.58
C ALA A 383 8.48 11.26 29.79
N PRO A 384 8.65 11.95 30.95
CA PRO A 384 9.81 12.81 31.21
C PRO A 384 11.17 12.09 31.18
N LYS A 385 11.17 10.76 31.41
CA LYS A 385 12.36 9.92 31.60
C LYS A 385 12.76 9.08 30.37
N ASN A 386 12.03 9.16 29.26
CA ASN A 386 12.27 8.34 28.05
C ASN A 386 12.95 9.17 26.93
N LYS A 387 14.06 9.87 27.21
CA LYS A 387 14.76 10.67 26.18
C LYS A 387 15.69 9.86 25.29
N GLU A 388 16.13 8.68 25.72
CA GLU A 388 16.91 7.76 24.88
C GLU A 388 15.97 6.90 24.03
N THR A 389 15.36 7.53 23.03
CA THR A 389 14.69 6.81 21.95
C THR A 389 15.75 6.35 20.96
N VAL A 390 15.88 5.03 20.79
CA VAL A 390 16.75 4.30 19.84
C VAL A 390 17.90 5.11 19.27
N LEU A 391 19.11 4.89 19.82
CA LEU A 391 20.40 5.36 19.32
C LEU A 391 20.29 6.77 18.73
N GLU A 392 20.60 7.80 19.54
CA GLU A 392 21.26 8.98 18.97
C GLU A 392 22.30 8.44 17.99
N LEU A 393 22.02 8.57 16.68
CA LEU A 393 23.03 8.27 15.68
C LEU A 393 24.18 9.18 16.06
N PRO A 394 25.37 8.63 16.38
CA PRO A 394 26.50 9.50 16.65
C PRO A 394 26.72 10.31 15.37
N GLU A 395 26.40 11.61 15.43
CA GLU A 395 26.75 12.54 14.36
C GLU A 395 28.27 12.75 14.42
N PRO A 396 29.04 12.53 13.33
CA PRO A 396 28.82 11.69 12.13
C PRO A 396 30.03 10.76 11.84
N PRO A 397 30.05 9.91 10.78
CA PRO A 397 29.09 9.74 9.68
C PRO A 397 28.67 8.28 9.37
N LEU A 398 27.72 8.18 8.43
CA LEU A 398 27.23 7.03 7.67
C LEU A 398 28.31 6.27 6.85
N TYR A 399 29.47 6.01 7.44
CA TYR A 399 30.43 5.03 6.98
C TYR A 399 31.19 4.50 8.20
N GLU A 400 31.34 3.19 8.27
CA GLU A 400 32.19 2.56 9.26
C GLU A 400 33.63 2.86 8.89
N MET A 401 34.36 3.59 9.75
CA MET A 401 35.82 3.67 9.64
C MET A 401 36.34 2.25 9.81
N VAL A 402 36.78 1.66 8.70
CA VAL A 402 37.40 0.34 8.71
C VAL A 402 38.75 0.50 9.39
N ASP A 403 38.95 -0.15 10.54
CA ASP A 403 40.27 -0.22 11.16
C ASP A 403 41.22 -1.10 10.34
N ASP A 404 42.52 -0.96 10.56
CA ASP A 404 43.53 -1.70 9.80
C ASP A 404 43.38 -3.23 9.92
N ALA A 405 42.82 -3.72 11.04
CA ALA A 405 42.55 -5.14 11.25
C ALA A 405 41.46 -5.66 10.31
N ARG A 406 40.44 -4.84 10.06
CA ARG A 406 39.31 -5.18 9.21
C ARG A 406 39.60 -4.93 7.72
N ILE A 407 40.50 -4.00 7.40
CA ILE A 407 41.11 -3.91 6.06
C ILE A 407 41.91 -5.19 5.76
N ALA A 408 42.66 -5.71 6.73
CA ALA A 408 43.41 -6.95 6.59
C ALA A 408 42.49 -8.18 6.42
N GLU A 409 41.33 -8.21 7.08
CA GLU A 409 40.31 -9.24 6.89
C GLU A 409 39.73 -9.23 5.46
N PHE A 410 39.40 -8.05 4.92
CA PHE A 410 38.93 -7.92 3.54
C PHE A 410 40.02 -8.22 2.50
N ALA A 411 41.28 -7.87 2.77
CA ALA A 411 42.40 -8.20 1.91
C ALA A 411 42.70 -9.71 1.91
N GLY A 412 42.57 -10.37 3.06
CA GLY A 412 42.68 -11.83 3.20
C GLY A 412 41.55 -12.58 2.50
N ALA A 413 40.32 -12.06 2.54
CA ALA A 413 39.18 -12.64 1.83
C ALA A 413 39.34 -12.51 0.30
N LYS A 414 39.86 -11.38 -0.19
CA LYS A 414 40.18 -11.19 -1.62
C LYS A 414 41.27 -12.14 -2.12
N ALA A 415 42.26 -12.46 -1.28
CA ALA A 415 43.31 -13.42 -1.61
C ALA A 415 42.82 -14.88 -1.64
N ALA A 416 41.68 -15.19 -1.00
CA ALA A 416 41.06 -16.51 -1.03
C ALA A 416 40.19 -16.74 -2.30
N ASP A 417 39.70 -15.67 -2.92
CA ASP A 417 38.88 -15.73 -4.16
C ASP A 417 39.73 -15.84 -5.45
N GLU A 418 41.05 -15.65 -5.38
CA GLU A 418 41.97 -15.83 -6.51
C GLU A 418 42.72 -17.16 -6.40
N LEU A 419 42.16 -18.26 -6.97
CA LEU A 419 42.87 -19.44 -7.53
C LEU A 419 41.85 -20.47 -8.09
N PRO A 420 42.14 -21.22 -9.18
CA PRO A 420 42.69 -20.85 -10.48
C PRO A 420 41.66 -21.02 -11.63
N GLU A 421 42.01 -20.49 -12.82
CA GLU A 421 41.24 -20.46 -14.06
C GLU A 421 40.41 -21.73 -14.39
N GLN A 422 39.08 -21.56 -14.50
CA GLN A 422 38.24 -22.44 -15.30
C GLN A 422 38.22 -21.93 -16.74
N THR A 423 38.98 -22.58 -17.62
CA THR A 423 38.93 -22.39 -19.06
C THR A 423 37.57 -22.86 -19.60
N SER A 424 36.78 -21.93 -20.15
CA SER A 424 35.54 -22.26 -20.86
C SER A 424 35.86 -22.81 -22.26
N PRO A 425 35.26 -23.94 -22.70
CA PRO A 425 35.56 -24.58 -23.98
C PRO A 425 34.91 -23.91 -25.21
N TYR A 426 34.31 -22.73 -25.07
CA TYR A 426 33.58 -22.04 -26.14
C TYR A 426 34.13 -20.64 -26.44
N ARG A 427 35.42 -20.54 -26.80
CA ARG A 427 35.93 -19.33 -27.46
C ARG A 427 36.23 -19.66 -28.92
N SER A 428 35.25 -19.38 -29.77
CA SER A 428 35.36 -19.47 -31.22
C SER A 428 36.43 -18.51 -31.76
N ASP A 429 37.29 -19.07 -32.59
CA ASP A 429 38.31 -18.39 -33.38
C ASP A 429 37.72 -17.30 -34.30
N ARG A 430 38.29 -16.09 -34.24
CA ARG A 430 38.42 -15.19 -35.38
C ARG A 430 39.70 -14.35 -35.25
N ARG A 431 40.79 -14.87 -35.81
CA ARG A 431 41.78 -14.08 -36.57
C ARG A 431 42.19 -14.90 -37.78
N GLY A 432 41.97 -14.30 -38.95
CA GLY A 432 42.13 -14.83 -40.30
C GLY A 432 41.39 -13.89 -41.22
#